data_AF-M8BTY2-F1
#
_entry.id   AF-M8BTY2-F1
#
_cell.length_a   1.000
_cell.length_b   1.000
_cell.length_c   1.000
_cell.angle_alpha   90.00
_cell.angle_beta   90.00
_cell.angle_gamma   90.00
#
_symmetry.space_group_name_H-M   'P 1'
#
loop_
_entity.id
_entity.type
_entity.pdbx_description
1 polymer ?
#
loop_
_entity_poly.entity_id
_entity_poly.type
_entity_poly.pdbx_seq_one_letter_code
_entity_poly.pdbx_strand_id
1 'polypeptide(L)'
;MATAAAERTAVFMKVGDLRPGTSTGHTLLAKVLSSKIKTETKTVVTRFGPAARPTRIAECLVGDETGCILFTACNDQVDMLKPGNTVILWDAKLGMPKGIMKLAVDKRGVVEVTEPTSFDVKEDNNFSLVEYV
;
A
#
# COMPACT_ATOMS: atom_id res chain seq x y z
N MET A 1 28.39 -6.61 13.90
CA MET A 1 28.31 -7.66 12.89
C MET A 1 27.23 -7.27 11.90
N ALA A 2 27.64 -6.77 10.72
CA ALA A 2 26.72 -6.37 9.66
C ALA A 2 26.39 -7.62 8.83
N THR A 3 25.17 -8.12 8.94
CA THR A 3 24.70 -9.20 8.09
C THR A 3 24.41 -8.63 6.70
N ALA A 4 25.22 -9.05 5.74
CA ALA A 4 24.98 -8.85 4.31
C ALA A 4 23.56 -9.33 3.96
N ALA A 5 22.64 -8.39 3.74
CA ALA A 5 21.38 -8.68 3.09
C ALA A 5 21.70 -8.80 1.61
N ALA A 6 21.77 -10.05 1.14
CA ALA A 6 21.95 -10.41 -0.26
C ALA A 6 21.19 -9.46 -1.18
N GLU A 7 21.87 -9.00 -2.23
CA GLU A 7 21.30 -8.30 -3.38
C GLU A 7 20.18 -9.16 -3.98
N ARG A 8 18.99 -9.10 -3.39
CA ARG A 8 17.77 -9.40 -4.11
C ARG A 8 17.71 -8.28 -5.13
N THR A 9 18.00 -8.59 -6.39
CA THR A 9 17.62 -7.73 -7.51
C THR A 9 16.11 -7.56 -7.41
N ALA A 10 15.69 -6.54 -6.68
CA ALA A 10 14.30 -6.22 -6.48
C ALA A 10 13.78 -5.78 -7.84
N VAL A 11 13.01 -6.65 -8.48
CA VAL A 11 12.35 -6.30 -9.73
C VAL A 11 11.20 -5.38 -9.35
N PHE A 12 11.42 -4.09 -9.52
CA PHE A 12 10.38 -3.08 -9.36
C PHE A 12 9.37 -3.25 -10.49
N MET A 13 8.17 -3.68 -10.11
CA MET A 13 7.02 -3.76 -11.00
C MET A 13 6.34 -2.39 -11.06
N LYS A 14 5.83 -2.04 -12.22
CA LYS A 14 5.01 -0.84 -12.41
C LYS A 14 3.55 -1.14 -12.07
N VAL A 15 2.80 -0.11 -11.70
CA VAL A 15 1.35 -0.22 -11.39
C VAL A 15 0.58 -0.75 -12.59
N GLY A 16 0.97 -0.35 -13.80
CA GLY A 16 0.37 -0.79 -15.06
C GLY A 16 0.55 -2.27 -15.40
N ASP A 17 1.54 -2.94 -14.79
CA ASP A 17 1.80 -4.35 -15.00
C ASP A 17 1.06 -5.25 -13.99
N LEU A 18 0.35 -4.66 -13.02
CA LEU A 18 -0.43 -5.39 -12.04
C LEU A 18 -1.62 -6.08 -12.71
N ARG A 19 -1.72 -7.40 -12.53
CA ARG A 19 -2.79 -8.22 -13.12
C ARG A 19 -3.75 -8.78 -12.08
N PRO A 20 -5.05 -8.83 -12.38
CA PRO A 20 -6.00 -9.65 -11.65
C PRO A 20 -5.49 -11.10 -11.52
N GLY A 21 -5.46 -11.63 -10.30
CA GLY A 21 -5.08 -13.03 -10.05
C GLY A 21 -3.63 -13.25 -9.61
N THR A 22 -2.72 -12.28 -9.76
CA THR A 22 -1.43 -12.32 -9.07
C THR A 22 -1.60 -11.77 -7.65
N SER A 23 -1.52 -12.65 -6.65
CA SER A 23 -1.95 -12.34 -5.29
C SER A 23 -0.85 -11.85 -4.34
N THR A 24 0.44 -12.08 -4.62
CA THR A 24 1.53 -11.84 -3.64
C THR A 24 2.86 -11.61 -4.36
N GLY A 25 3.79 -10.88 -3.73
CA GLY A 25 5.17 -10.73 -4.25
C GLY A 25 5.44 -9.48 -5.08
N HIS A 26 4.53 -8.50 -5.11
CA HIS A 26 4.74 -7.31 -5.92
C HIS A 26 5.59 -6.29 -5.16
N THR A 27 6.78 -6.02 -5.67
CA THR A 27 7.58 -4.88 -5.19
C THR A 27 7.40 -3.73 -6.16
N LEU A 28 6.91 -2.59 -5.68
CA LEU A 28 6.70 -1.41 -6.53
C LEU A 28 7.13 -0.14 -5.80
N LEU A 29 7.56 0.83 -6.59
CA LEU A 29 7.86 2.17 -6.13
C LEU A 29 6.70 3.08 -6.58
N ALA A 30 6.06 3.75 -5.63
CA ALA A 30 4.89 4.57 -5.89
C ALA A 30 4.89 5.83 -5.04
N LYS A 31 4.29 6.89 -5.58
CA LYS A 31 4.07 8.15 -4.89
C LYS A 31 2.64 8.20 -4.35
N VAL A 32 2.51 8.67 -3.11
CA VAL A 32 1.22 8.84 -2.45
C VAL A 32 0.62 10.17 -2.89
N LEU A 33 -0.56 10.12 -3.49
CA LEU A 33 -1.30 11.29 -3.94
C LEU A 33 -2.28 11.78 -2.89
N SER A 34 -3.01 10.85 -2.28
CA SER A 34 -3.97 11.16 -1.23
C SER A 34 -4.00 10.06 -0.19
N SER A 35 -4.41 10.41 1.03
CA SER A 35 -4.57 9.47 2.14
C SER A 35 -5.86 9.81 2.88
N LYS A 36 -6.79 8.85 2.95
CA LYS A 36 -8.08 9.00 3.61
C LYS A 36 -8.26 7.91 4.65
N ILE A 37 -8.35 8.31 5.92
CA ILE A 37 -8.63 7.39 7.01
C ILE A 37 -10.07 6.89 6.87
N LYS A 38 -10.24 5.57 6.71
CA LYS A 38 -11.55 4.93 6.58
C LYS A 38 -12.10 4.41 7.89
N THR A 39 -11.23 3.89 8.74
CA THR A 39 -11.62 3.32 10.02
C THR A 39 -10.52 3.57 11.03
N GLU A 40 -10.88 4.17 12.15
CA GLU A 40 -9.98 4.32 13.28
C GLU A 40 -10.72 3.85 14.52
N THR A 41 -10.44 2.62 14.95
CA THR A 41 -10.96 2.09 16.20
C THR A 41 -9.95 2.39 17.29
N LYS A 42 -10.28 3.33 18.17
CA LYS A 42 -9.54 3.54 19.41
C LYS A 42 -9.84 2.37 20.35
N THR A 43 -8.81 1.87 21.04
CA THR A 43 -8.90 0.82 22.04
C THR A 43 -10.08 1.07 22.97
N VAL A 44 -11.08 0.19 22.96
CA VAL A 44 -12.20 0.28 23.90
C VAL A 44 -11.80 -0.46 25.16
N VAL A 45 -11.59 0.29 26.24
CA VAL A 45 -11.40 -0.27 27.57
C VAL A 45 -12.77 -0.71 28.08
N THR A 46 -12.95 -2.01 28.28
CA THR A 46 -14.19 -2.55 28.86
C THR A 46 -13.96 -2.90 30.33
N ARG A 47 -15.04 -3.09 31.08
CA ARG A 47 -14.99 -3.51 32.50
C ARG A 47 -14.23 -4.83 32.74
N PHE A 48 -13.96 -5.61 31.70
CA PHE A 48 -13.25 -6.90 31.75
C PHE A 48 -11.82 -6.85 31.16
N GLY A 49 -11.28 -5.65 30.89
CA GLY A 49 -9.96 -5.44 30.28
C GLY A 49 -10.02 -4.84 28.87
N PRO A 50 -8.87 -4.59 28.23
CA PRO A 50 -8.82 -4.07 26.86
C PRO A 50 -9.39 -5.11 25.88
N ALA A 51 -10.56 -4.81 25.30
CA ALA A 51 -11.33 -5.78 24.51
C ALA A 51 -11.04 -5.72 23.00
N ALA A 52 -10.42 -4.65 22.50
CA ALA A 52 -10.11 -4.49 21.08
C ALA A 52 -8.72 -3.89 20.90
N ARG A 53 -7.89 -4.50 20.03
CA ARG A 53 -6.65 -3.87 19.58
C ARG A 53 -7.00 -2.64 18.75
N PRO A 54 -6.30 -1.51 18.91
CA PRO A 54 -6.51 -0.37 18.06
C PRO A 54 -6.19 -0.77 16.62
N THR A 55 -7.14 -0.55 15.71
CA THR A 55 -6.96 -0.76 14.28
C THR A 55 -7.21 0.55 13.56
N ARG A 56 -6.15 1.08 12.95
CA ARG A 56 -6.26 2.25 12.06
C ARG A 56 -6.11 1.75 10.64
N ILE A 57 -7.08 2.05 9.79
CA ILE A 57 -7.09 1.67 8.38
C ILE A 57 -7.31 2.94 7.57
N ALA A 58 -6.38 3.23 6.66
CA ALA A 58 -6.50 4.29 5.69
C ALA A 58 -6.48 3.72 4.27
N GLU A 59 -7.24 4.34 3.40
CA GLU A 59 -7.09 4.16 1.97
C GLU A 59 -6.25 5.30 1.41
N CYS A 60 -5.14 4.93 0.80
CA CYS A 60 -4.21 5.84 0.17
C CYS A 60 -4.26 5.63 -1.34
N LEU A 61 -4.36 6.70 -2.11
CA LEU A 61 -4.17 6.63 -3.55
C LEU A 61 -2.66 6.69 -3.82
N VAL A 62 -2.10 5.63 -4.38
CA VAL A 62 -0.69 5.54 -4.72
C VAL A 62 -0.54 5.28 -6.22
N GLY A 63 0.52 5.76 -6.83
CA GLY A 63 0.75 5.51 -8.24
C GLY A 63 2.17 5.83 -8.72
N ASP A 64 2.44 5.47 -9.95
CA ASP A 64 3.68 5.74 -10.67
C ASP A 64 3.37 6.36 -12.05
N GLU A 65 4.37 6.48 -12.93
CA GLU A 65 4.16 7.02 -14.28
C GLU A 65 3.20 6.20 -15.16
N THR A 66 2.88 4.96 -14.78
CA THR A 66 2.02 4.06 -15.56
C THR A 66 0.57 4.11 -15.12
N GLY A 67 0.30 4.41 -13.85
CA GLY A 67 -1.06 4.55 -13.33
C GLY A 67 -1.12 4.70 -11.82
N CYS A 68 -2.34 4.71 -11.28
CA CYS A 68 -2.59 4.76 -9.85
C CYS A 68 -3.53 3.64 -9.40
N ILE A 69 -3.43 3.29 -8.12
CA ILE A 69 -4.18 2.22 -7.47
C ILE A 69 -4.42 2.57 -6.00
N LEU A 70 -5.53 2.10 -5.43
CA LEU A 70 -5.82 2.23 -4.02
C LEU A 70 -5.00 1.25 -3.20
N PHE A 71 -4.27 1.79 -2.23
CA PHE A 71 -3.53 1.06 -1.22
C PHE A 71 -4.27 1.11 0.11
N THR A 72 -4.36 -0.03 0.79
CA THR A 72 -4.93 -0.15 2.13
C THR A 72 -3.80 -0.16 3.16
N ALA A 73 -3.62 0.95 3.87
CA ALA A 73 -2.64 1.12 4.92
C ALA A 73 -3.23 0.74 6.28
N CYS A 74 -2.48 -0.03 7.08
CA CYS A 74 -2.90 -0.45 8.41
C CYS A 74 -1.92 0.03 9.49
N ASN A 75 -2.47 0.47 10.62
CA ASN A 75 -1.75 0.90 11.83
C ASN A 75 -0.67 1.94 11.50
N ASP A 76 0.59 1.65 11.83
CA ASP A 76 1.74 2.56 11.67
C ASP A 76 2.01 2.93 10.21
N GLN A 77 1.57 2.10 9.25
CA GLN A 77 1.70 2.40 7.82
C GLN A 77 0.91 3.67 7.44
N VAL A 78 -0.19 3.96 8.14
CA VAL A 78 -1.02 5.14 7.88
C VAL A 78 -0.25 6.43 8.12
N ASP A 79 0.65 6.44 9.10
CA ASP A 79 1.46 7.60 9.43
C ASP A 79 2.65 7.78 8.45
N MET A 80 3.07 6.70 7.79
CA MET A 80 4.12 6.70 6.76
C MET A 80 3.59 7.15 5.39
N LEU A 81 2.37 6.74 5.04
CA LEU A 81 1.71 6.98 3.75
C LEU A 81 1.00 8.34 3.72
N LYS A 82 1.79 9.41 3.86
CA LYS A 82 1.31 10.79 3.73
C LYS A 82 1.32 11.25 2.27
N PRO A 83 0.35 12.07 1.84
CA PRO A 83 0.36 12.68 0.52
C PRO A 83 1.68 13.41 0.23
N GLY A 84 2.23 13.21 -0.97
CA GLY A 84 3.51 13.78 -1.40
C GLY A 84 4.72 12.88 -1.13
N ASN A 85 4.62 11.88 -0.25
CA ASN A 85 5.72 10.95 0.00
C ASN A 85 5.86 9.94 -1.15
N THR A 86 7.10 9.57 -1.45
CA THR A 86 7.40 8.41 -2.30
C THR A 86 7.70 7.22 -1.39
N VAL A 87 7.07 6.09 -1.68
CA VAL A 87 7.16 4.87 -0.89
C VAL A 87 7.53 3.69 -1.77
N ILE A 88 8.28 2.76 -1.21
CA ILE A 88 8.54 1.45 -1.76
C ILE A 88 7.67 0.46 -0.99
N LEU A 89 6.84 -0.27 -1.72
CA LEU A 89 6.01 -1.33 -1.19
C LEU A 89 6.69 -2.65 -1.53
N TRP A 90 7.20 -3.34 -0.51
CA TRP A 90 7.85 -4.64 -0.62
C TRP A 90 6.86 -5.77 -0.37
N ASP A 91 6.87 -6.79 -1.23
CA ASP A 91 5.97 -7.96 -1.14
C ASP A 91 4.50 -7.54 -0.92
N ALA A 92 4.07 -6.53 -1.68
CA ALA A 92 2.70 -6.07 -1.69
C ALA A 92 1.80 -7.14 -2.28
N LYS A 93 0.64 -7.28 -1.65
CA LYS A 93 -0.43 -8.18 -2.05
C LYS A 93 -1.50 -7.41 -2.80
N LEU A 94 -1.95 -7.99 -3.89
CA LEU A 94 -3.10 -7.50 -4.62
C LEU A 94 -4.36 -8.22 -4.13
N GLY A 95 -5.34 -7.44 -3.67
CA GLY A 95 -6.65 -7.88 -3.27
C GLY A 95 -7.72 -7.43 -4.26
N MET A 96 -8.80 -8.21 -4.38
CA MET A 96 -9.97 -7.87 -5.19
C MET A 96 -11.26 -7.75 -4.35
N PRO A 97 -11.32 -6.83 -3.37
CA PRO A 97 -12.56 -6.61 -2.64
C PRO A 97 -13.65 -6.08 -3.58
N LYS A 98 -14.73 -6.85 -3.75
CA LYS A 98 -15.90 -6.49 -4.56
C LYS A 98 -15.56 -6.16 -6.03
N GLY A 99 -14.66 -6.94 -6.65
CA GLY A 99 -14.30 -6.76 -8.06
C GLY A 99 -13.32 -5.61 -8.34
N ILE A 100 -12.89 -4.87 -7.32
CA ILE A 100 -11.95 -3.75 -7.47
C ILE A 100 -10.55 -4.18 -7.04
N MET A 101 -9.53 -3.89 -7.85
CA MET A 101 -8.13 -4.12 -7.47
C MET A 101 -7.66 -3.12 -6.41
N LYS A 102 -7.11 -3.63 -5.31
CA LYS A 102 -6.48 -2.84 -4.23
C LYS A 102 -5.18 -3.48 -3.80
N LEU A 103 -4.19 -2.66 -3.49
CA LEU A 103 -2.95 -3.12 -2.87
C LEU A 103 -3.06 -3.10 -1.35
N ALA A 104 -2.40 -4.04 -0.71
CA ALA A 104 -2.23 -4.09 0.73
C ALA A 104 -0.89 -4.74 1.07
N VAL A 105 -0.30 -4.38 2.20
CA VAL A 105 0.89 -5.03 2.74
C VAL A 105 0.49 -5.89 3.94
N ASP A 106 0.73 -7.21 3.85
CA ASP A 106 0.51 -8.17 4.93
C ASP A 106 1.79 -8.37 5.76
N LYS A 107 1.78 -9.28 6.74
CA LYS A 107 2.86 -9.57 7.70
C LYS A 107 4.28 -9.77 7.10
N ARG A 108 4.38 -10.13 5.82
CA ARG A 108 5.66 -10.36 5.13
C ARG A 108 6.16 -9.13 4.37
N GLY A 109 5.25 -8.25 3.97
CA GLY A 109 5.59 -7.07 3.21
C GLY A 109 6.01 -5.92 4.12
N VAL A 110 6.73 -4.98 3.54
CA VAL A 110 7.29 -3.82 4.24
C VAL A 110 6.99 -2.56 3.44
N VAL A 111 6.61 -1.50 4.12
CA VAL A 111 6.48 -0.17 3.52
C VAL A 111 7.69 0.64 3.93
N GLU A 112 8.42 1.15 2.95
CA GLU A 112 9.62 1.96 3.15
C GLU A 112 9.40 3.33 2.51
N VAL A 113 9.72 4.40 3.24
CA VAL A 113 9.66 5.76 2.68
C VAL A 113 11.02 6.05 2.06
N THR A 114 11.02 6.44 0.80
CA THR A 114 12.23 6.74 0.03
C THR A 114 12.28 8.21 -0.35
N GLU A 115 13.41 8.64 -0.90
CA GLU A 115 13.56 9.98 -1.46
C GLU A 115 12.49 10.29 -2.52
N PRO A 116 12.00 11.53 -2.57
CA PRO A 116 10.98 11.94 -3.51
C PRO A 116 11.50 11.76 -4.93
N THR A 117 10.90 10.84 -5.67
CA THR A 117 11.26 10.62 -7.07
C THR A 117 10.44 11.56 -7.96
N SER A 118 11.10 12.13 -8.97
CA SER A 118 10.52 13.05 -9.95
C SER A 118 9.86 12.31 -11.11
N PHE A 119 8.90 11.42 -10.83
CA PHE A 119 7.92 10.99 -11.83
C PHE A 119 6.56 11.63 -11.56
N ASP A 120 5.88 12.00 -12.65
CA ASP A 120 4.48 12.41 -12.60
C ASP A 120 3.61 11.16 -12.58
N VAL A 121 2.78 11.05 -11.55
CA VAL A 121 1.86 9.93 -11.41
C VAL A 121 0.74 10.09 -12.43
N LYS A 122 0.46 9.02 -13.17
CA LYS A 122 -0.62 9.03 -14.16
C LYS A 122 -1.97 8.79 -13.48
N GLU A 123 -2.51 9.86 -12.89
CA GLU A 123 -3.80 9.82 -12.17
C GLU A 123 -4.99 9.41 -13.05
N ASP A 124 -4.90 9.71 -14.35
CA ASP A 124 -5.93 9.35 -15.34
C ASP A 124 -6.10 7.84 -15.50
N ASN A 125 -5.07 7.05 -15.19
CA ASN A 125 -5.09 5.60 -15.34
C ASN A 125 -5.22 4.91 -13.98
N ASN A 126 -6.44 4.95 -13.42
CA ASN A 126 -6.72 4.39 -12.10
C ASN A 126 -7.25 2.94 -12.18
N PHE A 127 -6.41 1.99 -11.80
CA PHE A 127 -6.73 0.56 -11.79
C PHE A 127 -7.76 0.15 -10.74
N SER A 128 -8.00 0.99 -9.74
CA SER A 128 -9.04 0.76 -8.73
C SER A 128 -10.41 1.28 -9.14
N LEU A 129 -10.53 2.02 -10.24
CA LEU A 129 -11.84 2.40 -10.79
C LEU A 129 -12.38 1.34 -11.76
N VAL A 130 -11.54 0.41 -12.20
CA VAL A 130 -11.94 -0.69 -13.05
C VAL A 130 -12.57 -1.78 -12.19
N GLU A 131 -13.86 -2.03 -12.43
CA GLU A 131 -14.55 -3.19 -11.90
C GLU A 131 -14.24 -4.40 -12.79
N TYR A 132 -13.54 -5.37 -12.23
CA TYR A 132 -13.30 -6.66 -12.85
C TYR A 132 -14.48 -7.58 -12.49
N VAL A 133 -15.36 -7.78 -13.48
CA VAL A 133 -16.56 -8.62 -13.41
C VAL A 133 -16.27 -10.01 -13.97
#